data_AF-A0ABD2TW42-F1
#
_entry.id   AF-A0ABD2TW42-F1
#
_cell.length_a   1.000
_cell.length_b   1.000
_cell.length_c   1.000
_cell.angle_alpha   90.00
_cell.angle_beta   90.00
_cell.angle_gamma   90.00
#
_symmetry.space_group_name_H-M   'P 1'
#
loop_
_entity.id
_entity.type
_entity.pdbx_description
1 polymer ?
#
loop_
_entity_poly.entity_id
_entity_poly.type
_entity_poly.pdbx_seq_one_letter_code
_entity_poly.pdbx_strand_id
1 'polypeptide(L)'
;MAARILANIIVMGSAILARSFVQAYRQALVNASRNGVAQEAVQNMKRASKTMTDVEARQILGVTENASWEEIMQRYDNLFERNAKNGSFYLQSKVHRAKECLEAIHQPKEPEEK
;
A
#
# COMPACT_ATOMS: atom_id res chain seq x y z
N MET A 1 -35.20 -4.13 -56.42
CA MET A 1 -35.39 -4.86 -55.15
C MET A 1 -34.08 -5.10 -54.41
N ALA A 2 -33.00 -5.56 -55.06
CA ALA A 2 -31.71 -5.84 -54.41
C ALA A 2 -31.09 -4.67 -53.62
N ALA A 3 -31.11 -3.45 -54.16
CA ALA A 3 -30.55 -2.26 -53.49
C ALA A 3 -31.27 -1.89 -52.17
N ARG A 4 -32.58 -2.12 -52.09
CA ARG A 4 -33.36 -1.89 -50.84
C ARG A 4 -33.03 -2.92 -49.77
N ILE A 5 -32.79 -4.18 -50.16
CA ILE A 5 -32.41 -5.24 -49.23
C ILE A 5 -31.01 -5.00 -48.67
N LEU A 6 -30.05 -4.62 -49.51
CA LEU A 6 -28.69 -4.24 -49.09
C LEU A 6 -28.70 -3.03 -48.13
N ALA A 7 -29.46 -1.99 -48.44
CA ALA A 7 -29.58 -0.82 -47.58
C ALA A 7 -30.14 -1.17 -46.19
N ASN A 8 -31.16 -2.04 -46.11
CA ASN A 8 -31.73 -2.46 -44.84
C ASN A 8 -30.74 -3.28 -43.99
N ILE A 9 -29.93 -4.15 -44.62
CA ILE A 9 -28.89 -4.92 -43.92
C ILE A 9 -27.81 -4.00 -43.35
N ILE A 10 -27.35 -3.01 -44.12
CA ILE A 10 -26.32 -2.06 -43.68
C ILE A 10 -26.85 -1.19 -42.53
N VAL A 11 -28.07 -0.67 -42.63
CA VAL A 11 -28.67 0.18 -41.59
C VAL A 11 -28.96 -0.61 -40.31
N MET A 12 -29.48 -1.83 -40.42
CA MET A 12 -29.70 -2.68 -39.23
C MET A 12 -28.38 -3.14 -38.60
N GLY A 13 -27.38 -3.53 -39.40
CA GLY A 13 -26.07 -4.00 -38.91
C GLY A 13 -25.28 -2.90 -38.21
N SER A 14 -25.28 -1.68 -38.76
CA SER A 14 -24.57 -0.53 -38.17
C SER A 14 -25.18 -0.06 -36.85
N ALA A 15 -26.52 -0.09 -36.73
CA ALA A 15 -27.22 0.31 -35.51
C ALA A 15 -26.92 -0.60 -34.30
N ILE A 16 -26.72 -1.90 -34.53
CA ILE A 16 -26.42 -2.87 -33.48
C ILE A 16 -24.99 -2.67 -32.96
N LEU A 17 -24.02 -2.49 -33.87
CA LEU A 17 -22.63 -2.24 -33.52
C LEU A 17 -22.49 -0.95 -32.71
N ALA A 18 -23.08 0.17 -33.16
CA ALA A 18 -23.01 1.44 -32.45
C ALA A 18 -23.54 1.35 -31.00
N ARG A 19 -24.67 0.68 -30.78
CA ARG A 19 -25.23 0.50 -29.43
C ARG A 19 -24.35 -0.36 -28.54
N SER A 20 -23.74 -1.42 -29.07
CA SER A 20 -22.84 -2.28 -28.30
C SER A 20 -21.59 -1.55 -27.82
N PHE A 21 -21.00 -0.66 -28.63
CA PHE A 21 -19.86 0.15 -28.21
C PHE A 21 -20.22 1.14 -27.10
N VAL A 22 -21.38 1.81 -27.20
CA VAL A 22 -21.85 2.74 -26.16
C VAL A 22 -22.16 2.01 -24.86
N GLN A 23 -22.79 0.83 -24.95
CA GLN A 23 -23.06 0.00 -23.78
C GLN A 23 -21.77 -0.51 -23.14
N ALA A 24 -20.83 -1.03 -23.93
CA ALA A 24 -19.52 -1.47 -23.43
C ALA A 24 -18.73 -0.31 -22.80
N TYR A 25 -18.79 0.90 -23.36
CA TYR A 25 -18.16 2.09 -22.78
C TYR A 25 -18.79 2.48 -21.44
N ARG A 26 -20.13 2.50 -21.36
CA ARG A 26 -20.84 2.73 -20.09
C ARG A 26 -20.52 1.64 -19.06
N GLN A 27 -20.46 0.38 -19.49
CA GLN A 27 -20.12 -0.75 -18.66
C GLN A 27 -18.67 -0.65 -18.16
N ALA A 28 -17.73 -0.22 -19.00
CA ALA A 28 -16.34 -0.01 -18.64
C ALA A 28 -16.19 1.12 -17.62
N LEU A 29 -16.94 2.23 -17.74
CA LEU A 29 -16.94 3.31 -16.76
C LEU A 29 -17.52 2.86 -15.41
N VAL A 30 -18.63 2.12 -15.42
CA VAL A 30 -19.23 1.57 -14.19
C VAL A 30 -18.33 0.51 -13.57
N ASN A 31 -17.66 -0.31 -14.37
CA ASN A 31 -16.70 -1.28 -13.88
C ASN A 31 -15.44 -0.59 -13.35
N ALA A 32 -14.95 0.49 -13.95
CA ALA A 32 -13.83 1.25 -13.41
C ALA A 32 -14.12 1.86 -12.03
N SER A 33 -15.35 2.35 -11.81
CA SER A 33 -15.78 2.82 -10.48
C SER A 33 -16.03 1.71 -9.47
N ARG A 34 -16.34 0.48 -9.94
CA ARG A 34 -16.68 -0.68 -9.11
C ARG A 34 -15.54 -1.67 -8.88
N ASN A 35 -14.52 -1.69 -9.73
CA ASN A 35 -13.39 -2.64 -9.74
C ASN A 35 -12.24 -2.23 -8.79
N GLY A 36 -12.50 -1.33 -7.85
CA GLY A 36 -11.65 -1.24 -6.67
C GLY A 36 -10.29 -0.57 -6.88
N VAL A 37 -10.01 0.18 -7.95
CA VAL A 37 -8.75 0.94 -8.04
C VAL A 37 -8.64 1.96 -6.89
N ALA A 38 -9.74 2.61 -6.53
CA ALA A 38 -9.82 3.44 -5.33
C ALA A 38 -9.73 2.63 -4.03
N GLN A 39 -10.27 1.41 -4.02
CA GLN A 39 -10.31 0.56 -2.83
C GLN A 39 -8.98 -0.16 -2.57
N GLU A 40 -8.24 -0.55 -3.62
CA GLU A 40 -6.87 -1.04 -3.59
C GLU A 40 -5.89 0.08 -3.26
N ALA A 41 -6.07 1.29 -3.78
CA ALA A 41 -5.27 2.44 -3.35
C ALA A 41 -5.48 2.72 -1.86
N VAL A 42 -6.73 2.72 -1.38
CA VAL A 42 -7.05 2.88 0.05
C VAL A 42 -6.57 1.69 0.88
N GLN A 43 -6.66 0.45 0.39
CA GLN A 43 -6.14 -0.72 1.08
C GLN A 43 -4.61 -0.75 1.10
N ASN A 44 -3.93 -0.33 0.04
CA ASN A 44 -2.48 -0.19 0.00
C ASN A 44 -2.02 0.94 0.92
N MET A 45 -2.74 2.06 1.01
CA MET A 45 -2.49 3.07 2.03
C MET A 45 -2.71 2.52 3.45
N LYS A 46 -3.75 1.72 3.68
CA LYS A 46 -3.98 1.04 4.98
C LYS A 46 -2.96 -0.08 5.29
N ARG A 47 -2.34 -0.67 4.27
CA ARG A 47 -1.24 -1.63 4.43
C ARG A 47 0.09 -0.91 4.66
N ALA A 48 0.33 0.21 4.00
CA ALA A 48 1.44 1.11 4.31
C ALA A 48 1.34 1.66 5.74
N SER A 49 0.11 1.92 6.22
CA SER A 49 -0.13 2.28 7.63
C SER A 49 0.01 1.11 8.62
N LYS A 50 0.29 -0.13 8.16
CA LYS A 50 0.74 -1.22 9.06
C LYS A 50 2.24 -1.20 9.30
N THR A 51 3.01 -0.47 8.49
CA THR A 51 4.43 -0.28 8.71
C THR A 51 4.62 0.72 9.84
N MET A 52 5.45 0.36 10.82
CA MET A 52 5.76 1.22 11.96
C MET A 52 6.35 2.54 11.46
N THR A 53 5.91 3.66 12.05
CA THR A 53 6.47 4.99 11.75
C THR A 53 7.65 5.30 12.67
N ASP A 54 8.55 6.19 12.26
CA ASP A 54 9.67 6.63 13.12
C ASP A 54 9.18 7.18 14.47
N VAL A 55 8.08 7.95 14.44
CA VAL A 55 7.50 8.53 15.64
C VAL A 55 7.00 7.42 16.58
N GLU A 56 6.33 6.40 16.05
CA GLU A 56 5.91 5.22 16.82
C GLU A 56 7.13 4.45 17.36
N ALA A 57 8.16 4.24 16.53
CA ALA A 57 9.37 3.52 16.92
C ALA A 57 10.12 4.23 18.06
N ARG A 58 10.28 5.56 17.97
CA ARG A 58 10.88 6.37 19.05
C ARG A 58 10.05 6.32 20.33
N GLN A 59 8.73 6.36 20.21
CA GLN A 59 7.83 6.22 21.36
C GLN A 59 7.94 4.84 22.02
N ILE A 60 8.01 3.77 21.23
CA ILE A 60 8.17 2.40 21.74
C ILE A 60 9.48 2.24 22.51
N LEU A 61 10.57 2.82 22.01
CA LEU A 61 11.89 2.75 22.67
C LEU A 61 12.09 3.83 23.74
N GLY A 62 11.20 4.81 23.84
CA GLY A 62 11.28 5.92 24.80
C GLY A 62 12.47 6.84 24.54
N VAL A 63 12.80 7.09 23.28
CA VAL A 63 13.94 7.91 22.85
C VAL A 63 13.47 9.21 22.19
N THR A 64 14.31 10.24 22.23
CA THR A 64 14.05 11.52 21.56
C THR A 64 14.45 11.47 20.08
N GLU A 65 14.04 12.48 19.30
CA GLU A 65 14.41 12.59 17.88
C GLU A 65 15.91 12.70 17.63
N ASN A 66 16.65 13.25 18.61
CA ASN A 66 18.10 13.47 18.53
C ASN A 66 18.91 12.39 19.26
N ALA A 67 18.27 11.28 19.66
CA ALA A 67 18.95 10.19 20.35
C ALA A 67 20.05 9.59 19.46
N SER A 68 21.20 9.28 20.07
CA SER A 68 22.29 8.61 19.35
C SER A 68 21.92 7.15 19.08
N TRP A 69 22.58 6.53 18.09
CA TRP A 69 22.39 5.10 17.82
C TRP A 69 22.73 4.23 19.03
N GLU A 70 23.74 4.63 19.80
CA GLU A 70 24.14 3.95 21.03
C GLU A 70 23.03 4.00 22.10
N GLU A 71 22.39 5.16 22.28
CA GLU A 71 21.25 5.30 23.20
C GLU A 71 20.06 4.43 22.75
N ILE A 72 19.76 4.41 21.45
CA ILE A 72 18.71 3.57 20.87
C ILE A 72 18.98 2.09 21.15
N MET A 73 20.21 1.62 20.92
CA MET A 73 20.59 0.24 21.17
C MET A 73 20.51 -0.12 22.66
N GLN A 74 21.00 0.75 23.55
CA GLN A 74 20.91 0.53 24.99
C GLN A 74 19.45 0.39 25.45
N ARG A 75 18.55 1.24 24.94
CA ARG A 75 17.12 1.16 25.24
C ARG A 75 16.48 -0.11 24.68
N TYR A 76 16.83 -0.47 23.45
CA TYR A 76 16.37 -1.69 22.80
C TYR A 76 16.76 -2.93 23.61
N ASP A 77 18.03 -3.09 23.97
CA ASP A 77 18.52 -4.28 24.68
C ASP A 77 17.82 -4.44 26.04
N ASN A 78 17.69 -3.35 26.80
CA ASN A 78 16.99 -3.36 28.08
C ASN A 78 15.52 -3.79 27.93
N LEU A 79 14.79 -3.19 26.97
CA LEU A 79 13.39 -3.50 26.73
C LEU A 79 13.22 -4.93 26.19
N PHE A 80 14.09 -5.37 25.30
CA PHE A 80 14.02 -6.69 24.67
C PHE A 80 14.24 -7.80 25.71
N GLU A 81 15.28 -7.68 26.54
CA GLU A 81 15.56 -8.64 27.62
C GLU A 81 14.44 -8.68 28.66
N ARG A 82 13.94 -7.52 29.07
CA ARG A 82 12.86 -7.43 30.06
C ARG A 82 11.57 -8.06 29.51
N ASN A 83 11.24 -7.83 28.24
CA ASN A 83 10.07 -8.43 27.61
C ASN A 83 10.26 -9.94 27.34
N ALA A 84 11.49 -10.41 27.12
CA ALA A 84 11.78 -11.84 27.01
C ALA A 84 11.49 -12.59 28.32
N LYS A 85 11.78 -11.96 29.48
CA LYS A 85 11.59 -12.55 30.81
C LYS A 85 10.14 -12.44 31.29
N ASN A 86 9.55 -11.25 31.19
CA ASN A 86 8.29 -10.91 31.87
C ASN A 86 7.23 -10.30 30.93
N GLY A 87 7.48 -10.26 29.63
CA GLY A 87 6.59 -9.67 28.63
C GLY A 87 5.85 -10.72 27.81
N SER A 88 5.29 -10.28 26.68
CA SER A 88 4.70 -11.16 25.68
C SER A 88 5.53 -11.14 24.40
N PHE A 89 5.43 -12.21 23.61
CA PHE A 89 6.05 -12.27 22.29
C PHE A 89 5.64 -11.09 21.39
N TYR A 90 4.39 -10.61 21.53
CA TYR A 90 3.92 -9.44 20.80
C TYR A 90 4.66 -8.16 21.18
N LEU A 91 4.85 -7.91 22.48
CA LEU A 91 5.57 -6.72 22.96
C LEU A 91 7.05 -6.79 22.56
N GLN A 92 7.68 -7.96 22.71
CA GLN A 92 9.05 -8.18 22.26
C GLN A 92 9.19 -7.95 20.75
N SER A 93 8.24 -8.44 19.95
CA SER A 93 8.20 -8.21 18.51
C SER A 93 8.05 -6.72 18.17
N LYS A 94 7.22 -5.97 18.90
CA LYS A 94 7.07 -4.52 18.70
C LYS A 94 8.36 -3.75 19.01
N VAL A 95 9.07 -4.10 20.08
CA VAL A 95 10.38 -3.53 20.41
C VAL A 95 11.40 -3.83 19.30
N HIS A 96 11.42 -5.06 18.78
CA HIS A 96 12.29 -5.44 17.67
C HIS A 96 11.99 -4.67 16.39
N ARG A 97 10.70 -4.53 16.03
CA ARG A 97 10.30 -3.76 14.84
C ARG A 97 10.65 -2.27 14.96
N ALA A 98 10.59 -1.72 16.17
CA ALA A 98 11.01 -0.33 16.42
C ALA A 98 12.52 -0.15 16.15
N LYS A 99 13.35 -1.10 16.55
CA LYS A 99 14.79 -1.08 16.25
C LYS A 99 15.05 -1.15 14.74
N GLU A 100 14.41 -2.08 14.03
CA GLU A 100 14.55 -2.19 12.55
C GLU A 100 14.11 -0.91 11.83
N CYS A 101 13.03 -0.27 12.30
CA CYS A 101 12.55 0.99 11.74
C CYS A 101 13.60 2.11 11.86
N LEU A 102 14.23 2.26 13.03
CA LEU A 102 15.23 3.30 13.27
C LEU A 102 16.59 2.98 12.61
N GLU A 103 16.93 1.70 12.46
CA GLU A 103 18.14 1.25 11.76
C GLU A 103 18.15 1.68 10.30
N ALA A 104 17.00 1.58 9.62
CA ALA A 104 16.84 1.97 8.21
C ALA A 104 17.08 3.48 7.96
N ILE A 105 17.03 4.30 9.01
CA ILE A 105 17.27 5.75 8.95
C ILE A 105 18.73 6.06 9.27
N HIS A 106 19.30 5.37 10.25
CA HIS A 106 20.66 5.60 10.70
C HIS A 106 21.73 4.98 9.80
N GLN A 107 21.40 3.92 9.05
CA GLN A 107 22.27 3.44 7.99
C GLN A 107 22.18 4.39 6.78
N PRO A 108 23.27 5.06 6.38
CA PRO A 108 23.29 5.77 5.11
C PRO A 108 23.06 4.75 4.01
N LYS A 109 22.03 4.95 3.18
CA LYS A 109 21.89 4.19 1.93
C LYS A 109 23.11 4.51 1.08
N GLU A 110 23.93 3.51 0.79
CA GLU A 110 25.00 3.63 -0.20
C GLU A 110 24.39 4.20 -1.49
N PRO A 111 24.99 5.24 -2.09
CA PRO A 111 24.48 5.79 -3.33
C PRO A 111 24.53 4.70 -4.39
N GLU A 112 23.38 4.36 -4.97
CA GLU A 112 23.31 3.50 -6.16
C GLU A 112 24.14 4.14 -7.28
N GLU A 113 25.33 3.57 -7.55
CA GLU A 113 26.09 3.87 -8.75
C GLU A 113 25.23 3.52 -9.96
N LYS A 114 24.91 4.55 -10.76
CA LYS A 114 24.33 4.42 -12.10
C LYS A 114 25.42 4.36 -13.16
#